data_AF-A0A2D0KAG5-F1
#
_entry.id   AF-A0A2D0KAG5-F1
#
_cell.length_a   1.000
_cell.length_b   1.000
_cell.length_c   1.000
_cell.angle_alpha   90.00
_cell.angle_beta   90.00
_cell.angle_gamma   90.00
#
_symmetry.space_group_name_H-M   'P 1'
#
loop_
_entity.id
_entity.type
_entity.pdbx_description
1 polymer ?
#
loop_
_entity_poly.entity_id
_entity_poly.type
_entity_poly.pdbx_seq_one_letter_code
_entity_poly.pdbx_strand_id
1 'polypeptide(L)'
;MFLSKLARFALTATSVAPVCITLAYLAFIQKKYTMLSVYIFVGVISVCLCVLILKYSILHSGRTKKNIKTATPANKEVTNYFLTYLFPLLSTSGTFLDWKIAAFFYISLLAYVSFSEGYSFNPLLSFFGYKFYEAEDDTGISFVLITKSELNTVNNSRLNVIRLTSHTYIVV
;
A
#
# COMPACT_ATOMS: atom_id res chain seq x y z
N MET A 1 -4.07 19.33 -3.29
CA MET A 1 -4.41 18.51 -4.49
C MET A 1 -3.21 17.73 -5.03
N PHE A 2 -2.00 18.30 -5.12
CA PHE A 2 -0.79 17.56 -5.53
C PHE A 2 -0.32 16.55 -4.48
N LEU A 3 -0.36 16.94 -3.20
CA LEU A 3 0.07 16.09 -2.08
C LEU A 3 -0.76 14.81 -1.93
N SER A 4 -2.08 14.88 -2.18
CA SER A 4 -2.97 13.71 -2.14
C SER A 4 -2.70 12.73 -3.29
N LYS A 5 -2.24 13.22 -4.45
CA LYS A 5 -1.85 12.36 -5.59
C LYS A 5 -0.50 11.70 -5.33
N LEU A 6 0.47 12.45 -4.81
CA LEU A 6 1.78 11.92 -4.38
C LEU A 6 1.64 10.91 -3.24
N ALA A 7 0.82 11.19 -2.23
CA ALA A 7 0.53 10.27 -1.14
C ALA A 7 -0.14 8.99 -1.65
N ARG A 8 -1.11 9.11 -2.57
CA ARG A 8 -1.72 7.94 -3.23
C ARG A 8 -0.66 7.13 -3.98
N PHE A 9 0.15 7.78 -4.84
CA PHE A 9 1.21 7.11 -5.60
C PHE A 9 2.27 6.44 -4.70
N ALA A 10 2.63 7.10 -3.60
CA ALA A 10 3.58 6.54 -2.65
C ALA A 10 3.01 5.31 -1.95
N LEU A 11 1.77 5.40 -1.47
CA LEU A 11 1.06 4.30 -0.83
C LEU A 11 0.85 3.13 -1.79
N THR A 12 0.57 3.40 -3.06
CA THR A 12 0.39 2.36 -4.10
C THR A 12 1.72 1.73 -4.50
N ALA A 13 2.77 2.52 -4.71
CA ALA A 13 4.08 2.03 -5.09
C ALA A 13 4.71 1.14 -4.02
N THR A 14 4.44 1.46 -2.76
CA THR A 14 4.97 0.73 -1.61
C THR A 14 4.20 -0.54 -1.31
N SER A 15 2.95 -0.63 -1.79
CA SER A 15 2.22 -1.90 -1.80
C SER A 15 2.89 -2.98 -2.64
N VAL A 16 3.73 -2.58 -3.61
CA VAL A 16 4.45 -3.48 -4.53
C VAL A 16 5.82 -3.92 -3.97
N ALA A 17 6.30 -3.29 -2.89
CA ALA A 17 7.61 -3.59 -2.29
C ALA A 17 7.85 -5.08 -1.96
N PRO A 18 6.86 -5.87 -1.48
CA PRO A 18 7.05 -7.31 -1.24
C PRO A 18 7.42 -8.11 -2.49
N VAL A 19 7.05 -7.62 -3.68
CA VAL A 19 7.43 -8.26 -4.96
C VAL A 19 8.95 -8.17 -5.16
N CYS A 20 9.58 -7.06 -4.77
CA CYS A 20 11.05 -6.92 -4.84
C CYS A 20 11.77 -7.96 -3.97
N ILE A 21 11.20 -8.32 -2.81
CA ILE A 21 11.76 -9.38 -1.94
C ILE A 21 11.76 -10.73 -2.66
N THR A 22 10.68 -11.02 -3.37
CA THR A 22 10.55 -12.26 -4.16
C THR A 22 11.57 -12.31 -5.29
N LEU A 23 11.68 -11.21 -6.05
CA LEU A 23 12.62 -11.11 -7.16
C LEU A 23 14.07 -11.19 -6.67
N ALA A 24 14.38 -10.59 -5.52
CA ALA A 24 15.66 -10.72 -4.84
C ALA A 24 15.96 -12.19 -4.49
N TYR A 25 15.01 -12.90 -3.88
CA TYR A 25 15.17 -14.32 -3.55
C TYR A 25 15.42 -15.20 -4.79
N LEU A 26 14.66 -14.97 -5.87
CA LEU A 26 14.88 -15.68 -7.14
C LEU A 26 16.26 -15.39 -7.74
N ALA A 27 16.72 -14.14 -7.71
CA ALA A 27 18.06 -13.76 -8.16
C ALA A 27 19.16 -14.41 -7.32
N PHE A 28 18.94 -14.58 -6.02
CA PHE A 28 19.86 -15.26 -5.11
C PHE A 28 19.99 -16.76 -5.44
N ILE A 29 18.87 -17.48 -5.60
CA ILE A 29 18.89 -18.91 -5.98
C ILE A 29 19.67 -19.12 -7.28
N GLN A 30 19.50 -18.20 -8.23
CA GLN A 30 20.12 -18.30 -9.56
C GLN A 30 21.51 -17.66 -9.64
N LYS A 31 22.10 -17.27 -8.49
CA LYS A 31 23.45 -16.69 -8.36
C LYS A 31 23.67 -15.41 -9.18
N LYS A 32 22.61 -14.65 -9.47
CA LYS A 32 22.68 -13.37 -10.22
C LYS A 32 22.76 -12.18 -9.26
N TYR A 33 23.93 -11.99 -8.66
CA TYR A 33 24.16 -11.00 -7.61
C TYR A 33 23.93 -9.54 -8.04
N THR A 34 24.16 -9.20 -9.32
CA THR A 34 23.88 -7.85 -9.84
C THR A 34 22.39 -7.53 -9.76
N MET A 35 21.53 -8.47 -10.17
CA MET A 35 20.07 -8.31 -10.12
C MET A 35 19.54 -8.33 -8.69
N LEU A 36 20.12 -9.19 -7.84
CA LEU A 36 19.84 -9.20 -6.40
C LEU A 36 20.05 -7.80 -5.78
N SER A 37 21.21 -7.18 -6.04
CA SER A 37 21.54 -5.85 -5.52
C SER A 37 20.54 -4.80 -5.99
N VAL A 38 20.16 -4.82 -7.28
CA VAL A 38 19.16 -3.91 -7.84
C VAL A 38 17.80 -4.08 -7.18
N TYR A 39 17.29 -5.31 -7.02
CA TYR A 39 15.99 -5.55 -6.40
C TYR A 39 15.95 -5.16 -4.93
N ILE A 40 17.04 -5.41 -4.19
CA ILE A 40 17.18 -4.95 -2.80
C ILE A 40 17.17 -3.42 -2.75
N PHE A 41 17.96 -2.77 -3.61
CA PHE A 41 18.05 -1.30 -3.64
C PHE A 41 16.71 -0.64 -3.96
N VAL A 42 15.98 -1.14 -4.97
CA VAL A 42 14.63 -0.65 -5.32
C VAL A 42 13.65 -0.90 -4.17
N GLY A 43 13.71 -2.08 -3.53
CA GLY A 43 12.90 -2.39 -2.36
C GLY A 43 13.14 -1.41 -1.21
N VAL A 44 14.40 -1.16 -0.84
CA VAL A 44 14.76 -0.21 0.22
C VAL A 44 14.32 1.21 -0.11
N ILE A 45 14.54 1.68 -1.33
CA ILE A 45 14.08 3.01 -1.77
C ILE A 45 12.57 3.13 -1.63
N SER A 46 11.81 2.11 -2.05
CA SER A 46 10.36 2.13 -1.93
C SER A 46 9.92 2.28 -0.47
N VAL A 47 10.50 1.50 0.45
CA VAL A 47 10.20 1.58 1.89
C VAL A 47 10.54 2.96 2.45
N CYS A 48 11.72 3.51 2.13
CA CYS A 48 12.13 4.84 2.56
C CYS A 48 11.17 5.93 2.07
N LEU A 49 10.77 5.88 0.80
CA LEU A 49 9.79 6.81 0.23
C LEU A 49 8.43 6.70 0.94
N CYS A 50 7.99 5.48 1.30
CA CYS A 50 6.77 5.26 2.08
C CYS A 50 6.79 6.05 3.38
N VAL A 51 7.86 5.86 4.16
CA VAL A 51 7.99 6.42 5.51
C VAL A 51 8.10 7.93 5.44
N LEU A 52 8.90 8.46 4.50
CA LEU A 52 9.07 9.90 4.31
C LEU A 52 7.75 10.58 3.94
N ILE A 53 7.00 10.02 2.98
CA ILE A 53 5.76 10.62 2.50
C ILE A 53 4.66 10.51 3.55
N LEU A 54 4.59 9.40 4.30
CA LEU A 54 3.67 9.27 5.42
C LEU A 54 3.97 10.30 6.51
N LYS A 55 5.23 10.42 6.94
CA LYS A 55 5.65 11.41 7.94
C LYS A 55 5.37 12.83 7.48
N TYR A 56 5.71 13.15 6.23
CA TYR A 56 5.48 14.46 5.64
C TYR A 56 3.98 14.80 5.60
N SER A 57 3.13 13.84 5.21
CA SER A 57 1.68 14.00 5.15
C SER A 57 1.08 14.19 6.54
N ILE A 58 1.57 13.48 7.56
CA ILE A 58 1.13 13.66 8.95
C ILE A 58 1.54 15.03 9.49
N LEU A 59 2.72 15.53 9.11
CA LEU A 59 3.25 16.81 9.62
C LEU A 59 2.59 18.04 8.98
N HIS A 60 2.31 17.98 7.67
CA HIS A 60 1.83 19.14 6.90
C HIS A 60 0.31 19.16 6.66
N SER A 61 -0.39 18.04 6.88
CA SER A 61 -1.85 18.03 6.77
C SER A 61 -2.51 18.43 8.09
N GLY A 62 -3.47 19.35 8.01
CA GLY A 62 -4.27 19.75 9.16
C GLY A 62 -5.06 18.59 9.75
N ARG A 63 -5.17 18.56 11.08
CA ARG A 63 -6.03 17.62 11.81
C ARG A 63 -7.48 18.04 11.62
N THR A 64 -8.34 17.11 11.24
CA THR A 64 -9.77 17.30 11.14
C THR A 64 -10.50 16.32 12.04
N LYS A 65 -11.65 16.72 12.57
CA LYS A 65 -12.53 15.81 13.31
C LYS A 65 -13.49 15.17 12.32
N LYS A 66 -13.52 13.85 12.27
CA LYS A 66 -14.45 13.10 11.41
C LYS A 66 -15.34 12.25 12.30
N ASN A 67 -16.65 12.33 12.08
CA ASN A 67 -17.58 11.41 12.72
C ASN A 67 -17.61 10.10 11.93
N ILE A 68 -17.62 8.98 12.65
CA ILE A 68 -17.58 7.65 12.06
C ILE A 68 -18.79 6.91 12.59
N LYS A 69 -19.64 6.48 11.66
CA LYS A 69 -20.90 5.79 11.92
C LYS A 69 -20.70 4.28 11.96
N THR A 70 -19.94 3.77 10.99
CA THR A 70 -19.57 2.36 10.89
C THR A 70 -18.09 2.27 10.53
N ALA A 71 -17.43 1.19 10.98
CA ALA A 71 -16.08 0.85 10.56
C ALA A 71 -15.96 -0.67 10.54
N THR A 72 -15.78 -1.24 9.35
CA THR A 72 -15.56 -2.67 9.15
C THR A 72 -14.11 -2.89 8.73
N PRO A 73 -13.45 -3.99 9.14
CA PRO A 73 -12.13 -4.31 8.64
C PRO A 73 -12.13 -4.34 7.11
N ALA A 74 -11.24 -3.57 6.48
CA ALA A 74 -11.16 -3.54 5.02
C ALA A 74 -10.70 -4.91 4.51
N ASN A 75 -11.44 -5.46 3.55
CA ASN A 75 -11.21 -6.83 3.09
C ASN A 75 -9.93 -6.92 2.25
N LYS A 76 -9.02 -7.84 2.60
CA LYS A 76 -7.65 -7.94 2.05
C LYS A 76 -7.57 -8.71 0.71
N GLU A 77 -8.71 -9.11 0.17
CA GLU A 77 -8.79 -10.18 -0.84
C GLU A 77 -8.20 -9.78 -2.20
N VAL A 78 -8.35 -8.53 -2.65
CA VAL A 78 -7.93 -8.10 -3.99
C VAL A 78 -6.42 -8.21 -4.21
N THR A 79 -5.61 -7.80 -3.23
CA THR A 79 -4.14 -7.94 -3.30
C THR A 79 -3.71 -9.41 -3.22
N ASN A 80 -4.42 -10.23 -2.43
CA ASN A 80 -4.16 -11.66 -2.32
C ASN A 80 -4.47 -12.40 -3.62
N TYR A 81 -5.56 -12.06 -4.31
CA TYR A 81 -5.87 -12.64 -5.62
C TYR A 81 -4.81 -12.29 -6.66
N PHE A 82 -4.40 -11.01 -6.71
CA PHE A 82 -3.39 -10.60 -7.68
C PHE A 82 -2.06 -11.32 -7.44
N LEU A 83 -1.61 -11.44 -6.18
CA LEU A 83 -0.43 -12.25 -5.86
C LEU A 83 -0.65 -13.72 -6.25
N THR A 84 -1.75 -14.33 -5.83
CA THR A 84 -2.01 -15.77 -6.04
C THR A 84 -2.10 -16.17 -7.50
N TYR A 85 -2.62 -15.30 -8.37
CA TYR A 85 -2.73 -15.61 -9.79
C TYR A 85 -1.45 -15.28 -10.56
N LEU A 86 -0.77 -14.18 -10.22
CA LEU A 86 0.43 -13.81 -10.96
C LEU A 86 1.66 -14.61 -10.52
N PHE A 87 1.85 -14.87 -9.23
CA PHE A 87 3.05 -15.60 -8.75
C PHE A 87 3.30 -16.93 -9.47
N PRO A 88 2.29 -17.80 -9.65
CA PRO A 88 2.46 -19.06 -10.37
C PRO A 88 2.88 -18.86 -11.83
N LEU A 89 2.30 -17.85 -12.50
CA LEU A 89 2.70 -17.45 -13.87
C LEU A 89 4.15 -16.94 -13.93
N LEU A 90 4.75 -16.50 -12.82
CA LEU A 90 6.16 -16.08 -12.74
C LEU A 90 7.13 -17.26 -12.56
N SER A 91 6.64 -18.42 -12.08
CA SER A 91 7.45 -19.60 -11.77
C SER A 91 7.66 -20.53 -12.97
N THR A 92 6.81 -20.41 -14.00
CA THR A 92 6.88 -21.20 -15.22
C THR A 92 7.83 -20.53 -16.21
N SER A 93 8.98 -21.17 -16.41
CA SER A 93 10.08 -20.79 -17.31
C SER A 93 10.89 -19.56 -16.87
N GLY A 94 12.19 -19.50 -17.19
CA GLY A 94 13.13 -18.47 -16.75
C GLY A 94 12.86 -17.02 -17.22
N THR A 95 11.61 -16.69 -17.56
CA THR A 95 11.09 -15.44 -18.12
C THR A 95 11.34 -14.22 -17.22
N PHE A 96 11.40 -14.38 -15.89
CA PHE A 96 11.69 -13.25 -14.98
C PHE A 96 13.16 -12.84 -14.90
N LEU A 97 14.07 -13.63 -15.48
CA LEU A 97 15.46 -13.20 -15.62
C LEU A 97 15.66 -12.14 -16.69
N ASP A 98 14.70 -12.01 -17.61
CA ASP A 98 14.68 -10.86 -18.48
C ASP A 98 14.18 -9.66 -17.67
N TRP A 99 15.11 -8.74 -17.41
CA TRP A 99 14.83 -7.50 -16.72
C TRP A 99 13.67 -6.72 -17.36
N LYS A 100 13.42 -6.91 -18.66
CA LYS A 100 12.28 -6.30 -19.39
C LYS A 100 10.94 -6.84 -18.90
N ILE A 101 10.84 -8.16 -18.71
CA ILE A 101 9.62 -8.80 -18.22
C ILE A 101 9.39 -8.43 -16.75
N ALA A 102 10.46 -8.43 -15.94
CA ALA A 102 10.39 -7.99 -14.55
C ALA A 102 9.95 -6.52 -14.43
N ALA A 103 10.50 -5.63 -15.27
CA ALA A 103 10.12 -4.23 -15.32
C ALA A 103 8.67 -4.04 -15.80
N PHE A 104 8.26 -4.73 -16.88
CA PHE A 104 6.88 -4.71 -17.38
C PHE A 104 5.90 -5.16 -16.31
N PHE A 105 6.22 -6.23 -15.59
CA PHE A 105 5.42 -6.74 -14.50
C PHE A 105 5.28 -5.73 -13.36
N TYR A 106 6.41 -5.15 -12.91
CA TYR A 106 6.42 -4.14 -11.86
C TYR A 106 5.62 -2.89 -12.26
N ILE A 107 5.78 -2.40 -13.50
CA ILE A 107 5.03 -1.27 -14.03
C ILE A 107 3.54 -1.59 -14.14
N SER A 108 3.18 -2.79 -14.60
CA SER A 108 1.78 -3.22 -14.69
C SER A 108 1.13 -3.31 -13.31
N LEU A 109 1.88 -3.77 -12.31
CA LEU A 109 1.41 -3.80 -10.92
C LEU A 109 1.24 -2.39 -10.37
N LEU A 110 2.21 -1.51 -10.60
CA LEU A 110 2.09 -0.09 -10.26
C LEU A 110 0.88 0.57 -10.93
N ALA A 111 0.66 0.32 -12.21
CA ALA A 111 -0.47 0.83 -12.96
C ALA A 111 -1.79 0.29 -12.39
N TYR A 112 -1.89 -1.03 -12.20
CA TYR A 112 -3.08 -1.68 -11.63
C TYR A 112 -3.43 -1.11 -10.25
N VAL A 113 -2.46 -1.00 -9.34
CA VAL A 113 -2.69 -0.45 -8.01
C VAL A 113 -3.02 1.05 -8.05
N SER A 114 -2.45 1.79 -9.02
CA SER A 114 -2.73 3.23 -9.19
C SER A 114 -4.12 3.51 -9.78
N PHE A 115 -4.59 2.66 -10.71
CA PHE A 115 -5.91 2.76 -11.35
C PHE A 115 -7.02 2.03 -10.60
N SER A 116 -6.67 1.06 -9.74
CA SER A 116 -7.61 0.41 -8.85
C SER A 116 -8.27 1.48 -7.97
N GLU A 117 -9.59 1.61 -8.11
CA GLU A 117 -10.45 2.31 -7.15
C GLU A 117 -10.53 1.53 -5.83
N GLY A 118 -10.24 0.22 -5.89
CA GLY A 118 -10.01 -0.66 -4.75
C GLY A 118 -8.82 -0.17 -3.96
N TYR A 119 -9.14 0.33 -2.76
CA TYR A 119 -8.27 0.83 -1.73
C TYR A 119 -6.96 0.04 -1.62
N SER A 120 -5.85 0.68 -1.97
CA SER A 120 -4.53 0.03 -1.98
C SER A 120 -4.11 -0.34 -0.56
N PHE A 121 -4.40 -1.59 -0.19
CA PHE A 121 -3.79 -2.21 0.97
C PHE A 121 -2.27 -2.10 0.83
N ASN A 122 -1.61 -1.60 1.86
CA ASN A 122 -0.16 -1.41 1.87
C ASN A 122 0.45 -2.37 2.88
N PRO A 123 1.01 -3.52 2.43
CA PRO A 123 1.71 -4.48 3.27
C PRO A 123 2.76 -3.86 4.19
N LEU A 124 3.45 -2.80 3.76
CA LEU A 124 4.43 -2.13 4.61
C LEU A 124 3.76 -1.39 5.77
N LEU A 125 2.67 -0.66 5.52
CA LEU A 125 1.90 -0.05 6.61
C LEU A 125 1.34 -1.11 7.56
N SER A 126 0.84 -2.23 7.02
CA SER A 126 0.40 -3.37 7.84
C SER A 126 1.54 -3.95 8.68
N PHE A 127 2.75 -4.02 8.13
CA PHE A 127 3.95 -4.45 8.84
C PHE A 127 4.35 -3.46 9.95
N PHE A 128 4.18 -2.16 9.73
CA PHE A 128 4.34 -1.12 10.76
C PHE A 128 3.20 -1.05 11.78
N GLY A 129 2.29 -2.03 11.79
CA GLY A 129 1.21 -2.17 12.76
C GLY A 129 -0.04 -1.34 12.46
N TYR A 130 -0.14 -0.73 11.26
CA TYR A 130 -1.36 -0.05 10.85
C TYR A 130 -2.42 -1.04 10.37
N LYS A 131 -3.65 -0.80 10.83
CA LYS A 131 -4.86 -1.54 10.47
C LYS A 131 -5.72 -0.68 9.55
N PHE A 132 -6.38 -1.33 8.61
CA PHE A 132 -7.22 -0.69 7.60
C PHE A 132 -8.68 -1.04 7.85
N TYR A 133 -9.52 -0.02 7.89
CA TYR A 133 -10.97 -0.14 8.05
C TYR A 133 -11.66 0.61 6.91
N GLU A 134 -12.74 0.04 6.39
CA GLU A 134 -13.71 0.76 5.57
C GLU A 134 -14.73 1.40 6.52
N ALA A 135 -14.78 2.72 6.51
CA ALA A 135 -15.55 3.52 7.44
C ALA A 135 -16.55 4.40 6.68
N GLU A 136 -17.73 4.57 7.25
CA GLU A 136 -18.78 5.45 6.72
C GLU A 136 -19.01 6.62 7.67
N ASP A 137 -19.21 7.82 7.12
CA ASP A 137 -19.59 9.00 7.90
C ASP A 137 -21.11 9.21 7.93
N ASP A 138 -21.53 10.25 8.65
CA ASP A 138 -22.93 10.65 8.77
C ASP A 138 -23.57 11.05 7.43
N THR A 139 -22.76 11.30 6.40
CA THR A 139 -23.23 11.65 5.05
C THR A 139 -23.42 10.44 4.14
N GLY A 140 -23.08 9.23 4.62
CA GLY A 140 -23.14 7.99 3.85
C GLY A 140 -21.97 7.81 2.89
N ILE A 141 -20.91 8.61 3.01
CA ILE A 141 -19.72 8.50 2.18
C ILE A 141 -18.76 7.50 2.82
N SER A 142 -18.45 6.41 2.11
CA SER A 142 -17.43 5.45 2.50
C SER A 142 -16.02 5.99 2.24
N PHE A 143 -15.12 5.74 3.18
CA PHE A 143 -13.70 6.09 3.10
C PHE A 143 -12.85 5.07 3.85
N VAL A 144 -11.56 5.06 3.57
CA VAL A 144 -10.60 4.22 4.29
C VAL A 144 -10.08 4.96 5.50
N LEU A 145 -10.16 4.28 6.64
CA LEU A 145 -9.57 4.71 7.89
C LEU A 145 -8.37 3.82 8.22
N ILE A 146 -7.22 4.46 8.42
CA ILE A 146 -5.98 3.82 8.84
C ILE A 146 -5.76 4.14 10.32
N THR A 147 -5.53 3.13 11.16
CA THR A 147 -5.32 3.32 12.60
C THR A 147 -4.27 2.34 13.13
N LYS A 148 -3.55 2.69 14.19
CA LYS A 148 -2.68 1.73 14.91
C LYS A 148 -3.44 0.93 15.97
N SER A 149 -4.50 1.49 16.52
CA SER A 149 -5.33 0.85 17.55
C SER A 149 -6.51 0.11 16.93
N GLU A 150 -6.97 -0.94 17.60
CA GLU A 150 -8.21 -1.61 17.21
C GLU A 150 -9.41 -0.72 17.48
N LEU A 151 -10.32 -0.67 16.50
CA LEU A 151 -11.62 -0.03 16.66
C LEU A 151 -12.60 -1.10 17.15
N ASN A 152 -12.58 -1.34 18.46
CA ASN A 152 -13.42 -2.38 19.09
C ASN A 152 -14.87 -1.93 19.30
N THR A 153 -15.15 -0.61 19.24
CA THR A 153 -16.52 -0.08 19.24
C THR A 153 -16.50 1.30 18.57
N VAL A 154 -17.22 1.45 17.46
CA VAL A 154 -17.45 2.76 16.82
C VAL A 154 -18.48 3.50 17.65
N ASN A 155 -18.03 4.07 18.77
CA ASN A 155 -18.93 4.65 19.75
C ASN A 155 -19.18 6.12 19.42
N ASN A 156 -19.77 6.43 18.25
CA ASN A 156 -20.14 7.79 17.79
C ASN A 156 -19.18 8.92 18.22
N SER A 157 -17.87 8.64 18.21
CA SER A 157 -16.86 9.52 18.78
C SER A 157 -16.14 10.20 17.64
N ARG A 158 -16.09 11.54 17.68
CA ARG A 158 -15.35 12.33 16.70
C ARG A 158 -13.86 12.01 16.82
N LEU A 159 -13.33 11.22 15.89
CA LEU A 159 -11.92 10.91 15.85
C LEU A 159 -11.13 12.06 15.25
N ASN A 160 -9.96 12.34 15.83
CA ASN A 160 -8.98 13.22 15.22
C ASN A 160 -8.30 12.43 14.10
N VAL A 161 -8.50 12.89 12.87
CA VAL A 161 -7.95 12.25 11.68
C VAL A 161 -7.13 13.25 10.88
N ILE A 162 -6.17 12.72 10.14
CA ILE A 162 -5.46 13.46 9.12
C ILE A 162 -5.87 12.89 7.77
N ARG A 163 -6.24 13.78 6.84
CA ARG A 163 -6.54 13.40 5.46
C ARG A 163 -5.24 13.10 4.71
N LEU A 164 -5.07 11.86 4.26
CA LEU A 164 -3.94 11.43 3.43
C LEU A 164 -4.25 11.59 1.94
N THR A 165 -5.44 11.16 1.52
CA THR A 165 -5.91 11.27 0.13
C THR A 165 -7.35 11.79 0.09
N SER A 166 -8.04 11.75 -1.06
CA SER A 166 -9.45 12.16 -1.12
C SER A 166 -10.38 11.29 -0.29
N HIS A 167 -10.08 9.99 -0.18
CA HIS A 167 -10.93 9.00 0.49
C HIS A 167 -10.14 8.15 1.49
N THR A 168 -9.00 8.65 1.99
CA THR A 168 -8.17 7.96 2.98
C THR A 168 -7.77 8.90 4.09
N TYR A 169 -8.05 8.47 5.31
CA TYR A 169 -7.77 9.19 6.54
C TYR A 169 -6.94 8.31 7.48
N ILE A 170 -6.08 8.92 8.26
CA ILE A 170 -5.31 8.26 9.31
C ILE A 170 -5.70 8.82 10.67
N VAL A 171 -5.99 7.95 11.63
CA VAL A 171 -6.24 8.32 13.03
C VAL A 171 -4.91 8.68 13.70
N VAL A 172 -4.91 9.77 14.48
CA VAL A 172 -3.73 10.30 15.18
C VAL A 172 -3.99 10.46 16.66
#